data_AF-A0A2A2AU48-F1
#
_entry.id   AF-A0A2A2AU48-F1
#
_cell.length_a   1.000
_cell.length_b   1.000
_cell.length_c   1.000
_cell.angle_alpha   90.00
_cell.angle_beta   90.00
_cell.angle_gamma   90.00
#
_symmetry.space_group_name_H-M   'P 1'
#
loop_
_entity.id
_entity.type
_entity.pdbx_description
1 polymer ?
#
loop_
_entity_poly.entity_id
_entity_poly.type
_entity_poly.pdbx_seq_one_letter_code
_entity_poly.pdbx_strand_id
1 'polypeptide(L)'
;MAATQRPANTPRAAKWRKLIHVAKRQLGLDEETYRTVLRTVGGAESTSHMDMAHLIKVLDHLKRAGFRVKPTGQQSGRTIYIDNEQARKVRALWLFLHTLGVVKDPSERALTVYVKRITGRDHLRFVGDYTALIESLKSWAMRHLPEQVDGMVNDLVEMELSPEAGEHAAAAIRRLATGHSFDTYWHAWVHCMRALGRPIPPEVAPQKRRAVQ
;
A
#
# COMPACT_ATOMS: atom_id res chain seq x y z
N MET A 1 27.10 -3.41 -44.34
CA MET A 1 26.10 -2.35 -44.53
C MET A 1 25.12 -2.43 -43.35
N ALA A 2 25.17 -1.49 -42.41
CA ALA A 2 24.24 -1.47 -41.29
C ALA A 2 22.89 -0.97 -41.81
N ALA A 3 21.86 -1.82 -41.77
CA ALA A 3 20.50 -1.43 -42.14
C ALA A 3 20.07 -0.23 -41.29
N THR A 4 19.68 0.87 -41.93
CA THR A 4 19.18 2.07 -41.26
C THR A 4 17.87 1.73 -40.56
N GLN A 5 17.95 1.34 -39.29
CA GLN A 5 16.80 1.02 -38.46
C GLN A 5 15.97 2.28 -38.20
N ARG A 6 14.65 2.18 -38.31
CA ARG A 6 13.74 3.29 -37.97
C ARG A 6 13.61 3.37 -36.45
N PRO A 7 14.04 4.46 -35.80
CA PRO A 7 14.07 4.52 -34.34
C PRO A 7 12.64 4.54 -33.78
N ALA A 8 12.38 3.68 -32.79
CA ALA A 8 11.08 3.69 -32.12
C ALA A 8 10.98 4.89 -31.16
N ASN A 9 9.99 5.76 -31.35
CA ASN A 9 9.73 6.92 -30.48
C ASN A 9 8.50 6.74 -29.58
N THR A 10 8.30 5.52 -29.07
CA THR A 10 7.15 5.20 -28.21
C THR A 10 7.53 5.25 -26.73
N PRO A 11 6.58 5.49 -25.80
CA PRO A 11 6.83 5.41 -24.36
C PRO A 11 7.42 4.06 -23.92
N ARG A 12 7.04 2.98 -24.61
CA ARG A 12 7.58 1.63 -24.39
C ARG A 12 9.06 1.54 -24.79
N ALA A 13 9.45 2.11 -25.92
CA ALA A 13 10.85 2.17 -26.35
C ALA A 13 11.72 2.96 -25.35
N ALA A 14 11.21 4.10 -24.87
CA ALA A 14 11.90 4.89 -23.86
C ALA A 14 12.14 4.10 -22.57
N LYS A 15 11.16 3.31 -22.11
CA LYS A 15 11.31 2.43 -20.94
C LYS A 15 12.38 1.35 -21.18
N TRP A 16 12.46 0.77 -22.38
CA TRP A 16 13.42 -0.29 -22.70
C TRP A 16 14.84 0.25 -22.77
N ARG A 17 15.05 1.43 -23.39
CA ARG A 17 16.34 2.12 -23.37
C ARG A 17 16.83 2.38 -21.95
N LYS A 18 15.94 2.87 -21.07
CA LYS A 18 16.27 3.06 -19.64
C LYS A 18 16.72 1.77 -18.96
N LEU A 19 16.03 0.65 -19.21
CA LEU A 19 16.40 -0.65 -18.64
C LEU A 19 17.77 -1.14 -19.15
N ILE A 20 18.07 -0.95 -20.43
CA ILE A 20 19.38 -1.31 -21.01
C ILE A 20 20.51 -0.52 -20.33
N HIS A 21 20.33 0.79 -20.11
CA HIS A 21 21.32 1.60 -19.38
C HIS A 21 21.46 1.22 -17.90
N VAL A 22 20.38 0.75 -17.27
CA VAL A 22 20.45 0.18 -15.91
C VAL A 22 21.22 -1.14 -15.93
N ALA A 23 20.95 -2.01 -16.89
CA ALA A 23 21.63 -3.28 -17.06
C ALA A 23 23.14 -3.10 -17.27
N LYS A 24 23.55 -2.16 -18.12
CA LYS A 24 24.96 -1.77 -18.30
C LYS A 24 25.64 -1.50 -16.96
N ARG A 25 25.02 -0.67 -16.11
CA ARG A 25 25.56 -0.30 -14.79
C ARG A 25 25.60 -1.47 -13.82
N GLN A 26 24.57 -2.31 -13.80
CA GLN A 26 24.48 -3.45 -12.87
C GLN A 26 25.45 -4.57 -13.21
N LEU A 27 25.69 -4.78 -14.51
CA LEU A 27 26.65 -5.77 -15.00
C LEU A 27 28.08 -5.24 -15.03
N GLY A 28 28.30 -3.97 -14.68
CA GLY A 28 29.64 -3.36 -14.69
C GLY A 28 30.28 -3.31 -16.07
N LEU A 29 29.48 -3.24 -17.14
CA LEU A 29 30.02 -3.22 -18.51
C LEU A 29 30.71 -1.88 -18.77
N ASP A 30 31.96 -1.96 -19.22
CA ASP A 30 32.67 -0.80 -19.77
C ASP A 30 32.02 -0.33 -21.08
N GLU A 31 32.41 0.87 -21.53
CA GLU A 31 31.82 1.51 -22.70
C GLU A 31 32.06 0.72 -24.00
N GLU A 32 33.22 0.09 -24.16
CA GLU A 32 33.60 -0.64 -25.38
C GLU A 32 32.86 -1.97 -25.47
N THR A 33 32.80 -2.72 -24.38
CA THR A 33 32.01 -3.96 -24.25
C THR A 33 30.54 -3.67 -24.49
N TYR A 34 30.02 -2.59 -23.88
CA TYR A 34 28.63 -2.18 -24.08
C TYR A 34 28.31 -1.86 -25.55
N ARG A 35 29.16 -1.08 -26.23
CA ARG A 35 28.98 -0.76 -27.66
C ARG A 35 29.07 -2.00 -28.54
N THR A 36 29.98 -2.92 -28.22
CA THR A 36 30.09 -4.19 -28.95
C THR A 36 28.80 -5.00 -28.85
N VAL A 37 28.16 -5.06 -27.68
CA VAL A 37 26.85 -5.71 -27.51
C VAL A 37 25.77 -4.99 -28.34
N LEU A 38 25.74 -3.66 -28.35
CA LEU A 38 24.75 -2.90 -29.13
C LEU A 38 24.90 -3.15 -30.65
N ARG A 39 26.13 -3.21 -31.17
CA ARG A 39 26.37 -3.52 -32.59
C ARG A 39 26.02 -4.96 -32.94
N THR A 40 26.49 -5.92 -32.14
CA THR A 40 26.38 -7.36 -32.46
C THR A 40 24.96 -7.88 -32.25
N VAL A 41 24.28 -7.45 -31.18
CA VAL A 41 22.94 -7.93 -30.83
C VAL A 41 21.84 -6.97 -31.30
N GLY A 42 22.07 -5.66 -31.16
CA GLY A 42 21.10 -4.63 -31.51
C GLY A 42 21.23 -4.08 -32.93
N GLY A 43 22.34 -4.34 -33.62
CA GLY A 43 22.57 -3.89 -34.99
C GLY A 43 22.82 -2.38 -35.15
N ALA A 44 23.06 -1.64 -34.05
CA ALA A 44 23.30 -0.19 -34.09
C ALA A 44 24.27 0.26 -32.99
N GLU A 45 24.95 1.40 -33.21
CA GLU A 45 25.90 2.00 -32.25
C GLU A 45 25.21 2.56 -31.00
N SER A 46 23.91 2.85 -31.08
CA SER A 46 23.17 3.41 -29.95
C SER A 46 21.74 2.88 -29.91
N THR A 47 21.23 2.74 -28.68
CA THR A 47 19.84 2.36 -28.41
C THR A 47 18.83 3.38 -28.94
N SER A 48 19.25 4.63 -29.18
CA SER A 48 18.43 5.68 -29.81
C SER A 48 18.08 5.37 -31.26
N HIS A 49 18.93 4.62 -31.98
CA HIS A 49 18.72 4.25 -33.37
C HIS A 49 18.01 2.90 -33.53
N MET A 50 17.68 2.23 -32.43
CA MET A 50 17.03 0.92 -32.45
C MET A 50 15.51 1.01 -32.46
N ASP A 51 14.89 0.05 -33.15
CA ASP A 51 13.45 -0.23 -33.03
C ASP A 51 13.14 -1.06 -31.76
N MET A 52 11.86 -1.31 -31.51
CA MET A 52 11.44 -2.09 -30.35
C MET A 52 11.95 -3.53 -30.34
N ALA A 53 12.02 -4.19 -31.50
CA ALA A 53 12.44 -5.59 -31.59
C ALA A 53 13.93 -5.73 -31.24
N HIS A 54 14.76 -4.81 -31.73
CA HIS A 54 16.18 -4.77 -31.42
C HIS A 54 16.44 -4.41 -29.95
N LEU A 55 15.69 -3.46 -29.38
CA LEU A 55 15.75 -3.15 -27.95
C LEU A 55 15.39 -4.38 -27.08
N ILE A 56 14.42 -5.19 -27.50
CA ILE A 56 14.07 -6.45 -26.79
C ILE A 56 15.22 -7.45 -26.89
N LYS A 57 15.80 -7.66 -28.08
CA LYS A 57 16.93 -8.58 -28.29
C LYS A 57 18.12 -8.23 -27.40
N VAL A 58 18.51 -6.96 -27.36
CA VAL A 58 19.60 -6.47 -26.49
C VAL A 58 19.27 -6.72 -25.03
N LEU A 59 18.05 -6.39 -24.60
CA LEU A 59 17.67 -6.59 -23.21
C LEU A 59 17.67 -8.07 -22.80
N ASP A 60 17.21 -8.97 -23.67
CA ASP A 60 17.22 -10.41 -23.40
C ASP A 60 18.62 -11.01 -23.43
N HIS A 61 19.53 -10.48 -24.25
CA HIS A 61 20.95 -10.84 -24.17
C HIS A 61 21.53 -10.44 -22.80
N LEU A 62 21.27 -9.21 -22.34
CA LEU A 62 21.74 -8.74 -21.03
C LEU A 62 21.14 -9.57 -19.88
N LYS A 63 19.88 -10.01 -19.98
CA LYS A 63 19.29 -10.93 -19.00
C LYS A 63 20.01 -12.27 -18.91
N ARG A 64 20.37 -12.85 -20.07
CA ARG A 64 21.18 -14.08 -20.14
C ARG A 64 22.57 -13.88 -19.54
N ALA A 65 23.14 -12.67 -19.69
CA ALA A 65 24.39 -12.27 -19.06
C ALA A 65 24.28 -11.99 -17.55
N GLY A 66 23.11 -12.23 -16.93
CA GLY A 66 22.91 -12.09 -15.49
C GLY A 66 22.12 -10.84 -15.08
N PHE A 67 21.66 -10.00 -16.02
CA PHE A 67 20.80 -8.88 -15.67
C PHE A 67 19.44 -9.38 -15.19
N ARG A 68 19.21 -9.28 -13.88
CA ARG A 68 17.89 -9.53 -13.29
C ARG A 68 17.15 -8.22 -13.22
N VAL A 69 16.08 -8.10 -14.01
CA VAL A 69 15.08 -7.05 -13.78
C VAL A 69 14.49 -7.36 -12.42
N LYS A 70 14.94 -6.65 -11.37
CA LYS A 70 14.20 -6.64 -10.11
C LYS A 70 12.76 -6.34 -10.51
N PRO A 71 11.77 -7.16 -10.13
CA PRO A 71 10.39 -6.74 -10.20
C PRO A 71 10.39 -5.32 -9.66
N THR A 72 9.79 -4.40 -10.40
CA THR A 72 9.44 -3.14 -9.76
C THR A 72 8.39 -3.58 -8.75
N GLY A 73 8.84 -4.04 -7.58
CA GLY A 73 7.99 -4.22 -6.42
C GLY A 73 7.24 -2.92 -6.35
N GLN A 74 5.91 -3.01 -6.51
CA GLN A 74 4.94 -1.94 -6.39
C GLN A 74 5.62 -0.74 -5.76
N GLN A 75 6.04 0.25 -6.57
CA GLN A 75 6.98 1.31 -6.18
C GLN A 75 7.06 1.44 -4.66
N SER A 76 7.92 0.64 -4.03
CA SER A 76 8.21 0.83 -2.62
C SER A 76 9.14 1.99 -2.73
N GLY A 77 8.54 3.17 -2.85
CA GLY A 77 9.28 4.39 -2.77
C GLY A 77 10.14 4.19 -1.55
N ARG A 78 11.46 4.29 -1.73
CA ARG A 78 12.27 4.98 -0.74
C ARG A 78 11.79 6.44 -0.69
N THR A 79 10.49 6.59 -0.40
CA THR A 79 9.89 7.67 0.32
C THR A 79 10.73 7.70 1.57
N ILE A 80 11.37 8.84 1.79
CA ILE A 80 11.77 9.22 3.13
C ILE A 80 10.50 9.07 3.97
N TYR A 81 10.37 7.91 4.59
CA TYR A 81 9.26 7.54 5.43
C TYR A 81 9.53 8.37 6.67
N ILE A 82 8.98 9.59 6.70
CA ILE A 82 8.48 10.07 7.96
C ILE A 82 7.25 9.19 8.20
N ASP A 83 7.51 8.00 8.72
CA ASP A 83 6.52 7.09 9.29
C ASP A 83 6.08 7.71 10.61
N ASN A 84 5.50 8.90 10.55
CA ASN A 84 4.94 9.49 11.74
C ASN A 84 3.76 8.61 12.17
N GLU A 85 3.64 8.44 13.48
CA GLU A 85 2.61 7.60 14.08
C GLU A 85 1.21 8.00 13.63
N GLN A 86 1.01 9.29 13.36
CA GLN A 86 -0.26 9.85 12.87
C GLN A 86 -0.61 9.38 11.45
N ALA A 87 0.33 9.29 10.51
CA ALA A 87 0.06 8.76 9.18
C ALA A 87 -0.28 7.26 9.22
N ARG A 88 0.36 6.48 10.10
CA ARG A 88 -0.03 5.08 10.33
C ARG A 88 -1.44 5.00 10.89
N LYS A 89 -1.78 5.86 11.85
CA LYS A 89 -3.13 5.93 12.43
C LYS A 89 -4.19 6.26 11.37
N VAL A 90 -3.90 7.19 10.46
CA VAL A 90 -4.80 7.50 9.34
C VAL A 90 -5.01 6.30 8.42
N ARG A 91 -3.95 5.56 8.08
CA ARG A 91 -4.05 4.33 7.28
C ARG A 91 -4.86 3.25 8.01
N ALA A 92 -4.62 3.05 9.30
CA ALA A 92 -5.36 2.10 10.11
C ALA A 92 -6.86 2.44 10.16
N LEU A 93 -7.22 3.72 10.31
CA LEU A 93 -8.61 4.18 10.26
C LEU A 93 -9.23 3.98 8.87
N TRP A 94 -8.48 4.21 7.79
CA TRP A 94 -8.93 3.95 6.43
C TRP A 94 -9.26 2.47 6.19
N LEU A 95 -8.35 1.58 6.61
CA LEU A 95 -8.57 0.14 6.52
C LEU A 95 -9.71 -0.31 7.44
N PHE A 96 -9.86 0.30 8.61
CA PHE A 96 -10.98 0.04 9.49
C PHE A 96 -12.33 0.39 8.83
N LEU A 97 -12.44 1.56 8.18
CA LEU A 97 -13.65 1.92 7.43
C LEU A 97 -13.98 0.92 6.30
N HIS A 98 -12.96 0.34 5.67
CA HIS A 98 -13.16 -0.72 4.70
C HIS A 98 -13.64 -2.03 5.37
N THR A 99 -13.08 -2.39 6.52
CA THR A 99 -13.54 -3.54 7.32
C THR A 99 -14.99 -3.38 7.78
N LEU A 100 -15.43 -2.16 8.09
CA LEU A 100 -16.83 -1.85 8.39
C LEU A 100 -17.74 -1.86 7.14
N GLY A 101 -17.18 -2.04 5.94
CA GLY A 101 -17.91 -2.04 4.66
C GLY A 101 -18.29 -0.64 4.15
N VAL A 102 -17.82 0.42 4.80
CA VAL A 102 -18.16 1.82 4.46
C VAL A 102 -17.32 2.33 3.30
N VAL A 103 -16.04 1.95 3.26
CA VAL A 103 -15.12 2.24 2.15
C VAL A 103 -15.01 1.01 1.25
N LYS A 104 -15.15 1.20 -0.06
CA LYS A 104 -15.05 0.11 -1.06
C LYS A 104 -13.62 -0.20 -1.50
N ASP A 105 -12.75 0.81 -1.57
CA ASP A 105 -11.37 0.68 -2.06
C ASP A 105 -10.38 0.99 -0.92
N PRO A 106 -9.72 -0.03 -0.35
CA PRO A 106 -8.77 0.15 0.75
C PRO A 106 -7.39 0.64 0.27
N SER A 107 -7.17 0.85 -1.03
CA SER A 107 -5.85 1.18 -1.57
C SER A 107 -5.32 2.54 -1.09
N GLU A 108 -3.99 2.63 -0.96
CA GLU A 108 -3.31 3.90 -0.64
C GLU A 108 -3.65 5.00 -1.66
N ARG A 109 -3.94 4.62 -2.92
CA ARG A 109 -4.37 5.57 -3.96
C ARG A 109 -5.74 6.19 -3.66
N ALA A 110 -6.70 5.40 -3.18
CA ALA A 110 -7.99 5.94 -2.76
C ALA A 110 -7.82 6.83 -1.52
N LEU A 111 -6.93 6.45 -0.60
CA LEU A 111 -6.59 7.26 0.56
C LEU A 111 -5.95 8.60 0.17
N THR A 112 -5.04 8.66 -0.81
CA THR A 112 -4.46 9.95 -1.24
C THR A 112 -5.50 10.90 -1.84
N VAL A 113 -6.49 10.37 -2.57
CA VAL A 113 -7.64 11.17 -3.06
C VAL A 113 -8.44 11.75 -1.90
N TYR A 114 -8.73 10.93 -0.88
CA TYR A 114 -9.41 11.41 0.33
C TYR A 114 -8.59 12.49 1.05
N VAL A 115 -7.29 12.27 1.22
CA VAL A 115 -6.37 13.23 1.88
C VAL A 115 -6.34 14.56 1.14
N LYS A 116 -6.29 14.52 -0.20
CA LYS A 116 -6.35 15.72 -1.04
C LYS A 116 -7.65 16.49 -0.85
N ARG A 117 -8.78 15.80 -0.73
CA ARG A 117 -10.08 16.44 -0.48
C ARG A 117 -10.14 17.17 0.87
N ILE A 118 -9.57 16.59 1.92
CA ILE A 118 -9.65 17.16 3.28
C ILE A 118 -8.57 18.22 3.53
N THR A 119 -7.35 18.01 3.03
CA THR A 119 -6.17 18.84 3.37
C THR A 119 -5.61 19.65 2.20
N GLY A 120 -6.10 19.41 0.97
CA GLY A 120 -5.54 19.98 -0.25
C GLY A 120 -4.20 19.36 -0.69
N ARG A 121 -3.63 18.41 0.07
CA ARG A 121 -2.32 17.83 -0.20
C ARG A 121 -2.41 16.51 -0.96
N ASP A 122 -1.49 16.28 -1.91
CA ASP A 122 -1.53 15.08 -2.75
C ASP A 122 -1.17 13.77 -2.05
N HIS A 123 -0.56 13.82 -0.85
CA HIS A 123 -0.15 12.63 -0.11
C HIS A 123 0.02 12.93 1.38
N LEU A 124 -0.26 11.94 2.23
CA LEU A 124 -0.02 11.99 3.69
C LEU A 124 1.34 12.57 4.09
N ARG A 125 2.43 12.27 3.37
CA ARG A 125 3.78 12.78 3.70
C ARG A 125 3.89 14.30 3.68
N PHE A 126 2.98 14.98 2.99
CA PHE A 126 2.95 16.43 2.86
C PHE A 126 1.98 17.08 3.85
N VAL A 127 1.34 16.30 4.72
CA VAL A 127 0.45 16.77 5.77
C VAL A 127 1.27 17.09 7.01
N GLY A 128 1.18 18.34 7.48
CA GLY A 128 1.82 18.79 8.72
C GLY A 128 0.96 18.53 9.96
N ASP A 129 -0.36 18.70 9.84
CA ASP A 129 -1.34 18.42 10.91
C ASP A 129 -2.36 17.38 10.44
N TYR A 130 -2.45 16.28 11.19
CA TYR A 130 -3.31 15.13 10.90
C TYR A 130 -4.65 15.17 11.64
N THR A 131 -4.84 16.15 12.53
CA THR A 131 -6.01 16.22 13.42
C THR A 131 -7.32 16.21 12.64
N ALA A 132 -7.44 17.07 11.63
CA ALA A 132 -8.63 17.13 10.76
C ALA A 132 -8.89 15.82 10.01
N LEU A 133 -7.84 15.12 9.54
CA LEU A 133 -7.99 13.82 8.87
C LEU A 133 -8.50 12.74 9.83
N ILE A 134 -7.88 12.65 11.01
CA ILE A 134 -8.19 11.64 12.01
C ILE A 134 -9.63 11.83 12.51
N GLU A 135 -10.00 13.06 12.90
CA GLU A 135 -11.34 13.34 13.40
C GLU A 135 -12.41 13.17 12.31
N SER A 136 -12.10 13.52 11.06
CA SER A 136 -13.00 13.25 9.93
C SER A 136 -13.23 11.76 9.69
N LEU A 137 -12.17 10.93 9.76
CA LEU A 137 -12.29 9.47 9.61
C LEU A 137 -13.03 8.82 10.78
N LYS A 138 -12.75 9.26 12.02
CA LYS A 138 -13.48 8.79 13.22
C LYS A 138 -14.97 9.16 13.14
N SER A 139 -15.27 10.40 12.76
CA SER A 139 -16.66 10.85 12.58
C SER A 139 -17.37 10.02 11.51
N TRP A 140 -16.68 9.69 10.41
CA TRP A 140 -17.24 8.79 9.40
C TRP A 140 -17.54 7.41 9.99
N ALA A 141 -16.59 6.82 10.74
CA ALA A 141 -16.80 5.51 11.38
C ALA A 141 -17.99 5.55 12.35
N MET A 142 -18.12 6.61 13.16
CA MET A 142 -19.20 6.78 14.14
C MET A 142 -20.61 6.83 13.53
N ARG A 143 -20.75 7.05 12.22
CA ARG A 143 -22.06 6.96 11.55
C ARG A 143 -22.57 5.54 11.35
N HIS A 144 -21.71 4.53 11.44
CA HIS A 144 -22.05 3.13 11.16
C HIS A 144 -21.63 2.18 12.28
N LEU A 145 -20.54 2.52 12.99
CA LEU A 145 -19.96 1.66 14.01
C LEU A 145 -20.91 1.38 15.18
N PRO A 146 -21.67 2.35 15.73
CA PRO A 146 -22.61 2.08 16.81
C PRO A 146 -23.66 1.02 16.45
N GLU A 147 -24.35 1.21 15.32
CA GLU A 147 -25.36 0.28 14.83
C GLU A 147 -24.79 -1.14 14.62
N GLN A 148 -23.59 -1.25 14.04
CA GLN A 148 -22.94 -2.54 13.85
C GLN A 148 -22.56 -3.21 15.18
N VAL A 149 -22.04 -2.46 16.15
CA VAL A 149 -21.67 -2.99 17.46
C VAL A 149 -22.91 -3.43 18.23
N ASP A 150 -23.98 -2.63 18.21
CA ASP A 150 -25.23 -2.97 18.89
C ASP A 150 -25.84 -4.24 18.30
N GLY A 151 -25.82 -4.40 16.97
CA GLY A 151 -26.21 -5.65 16.31
C GLY A 151 -25.34 -6.84 16.74
N MET A 152 -24.02 -6.68 16.79
CA MET A 152 -23.11 -7.75 17.26
C MET A 152 -23.35 -8.13 18.73
N VAL A 153 -23.64 -7.15 19.60
CA VAL A 153 -23.94 -7.41 21.01
C VAL A 153 -25.25 -8.19 21.13
N ASN A 154 -26.28 -7.83 20.36
CA ASN A 154 -27.54 -8.58 20.35
C ASN A 154 -27.32 -10.02 19.87
N ASP A 155 -26.58 -10.21 18.77
CA ASP A 155 -26.24 -11.55 18.27
C ASP A 155 -25.52 -12.39 19.35
N LEU A 156 -24.60 -11.79 20.11
CA LEU A 156 -23.85 -12.47 21.17
C LEU A 156 -24.74 -12.88 22.35
N VAL A 157 -25.76 -12.09 22.70
CA VAL A 157 -26.67 -12.40 23.81
C VAL A 157 -27.56 -13.60 23.49
N GLU A 158 -27.91 -13.80 22.22
CA GLU A 158 -28.73 -14.93 21.76
C GLU A 158 -27.94 -16.25 21.61
N MET A 159 -26.61 -16.20 21.67
CA MET A 159 -25.74 -17.37 21.49
C MET A 159 -25.39 -18.05 22.82
N GLU A 160 -25.28 -19.38 22.81
CA GLU A 160 -24.60 -20.12 23.87
C GLU A 160 -23.08 -19.89 23.76
N LEU A 161 -22.59 -18.90 24.51
CA LEU A 161 -21.19 -18.52 24.49
C LEU A 161 -20.32 -19.43 25.37
N SER A 162 -19.11 -19.72 24.91
CA SER A 162 -18.07 -20.27 25.80
C SER A 162 -17.70 -19.25 26.90
N PRO A 163 -17.13 -19.69 28.03
CA PRO A 163 -16.71 -18.77 29.09
C PRO A 163 -15.79 -17.65 28.60
N GLU A 164 -14.85 -17.96 27.70
CA GLU A 164 -13.94 -16.98 27.10
C GLU A 164 -14.68 -15.97 26.19
N ALA A 165 -15.60 -16.46 25.36
CA ALA A 165 -16.41 -15.60 24.50
C ALA A 165 -17.36 -14.71 25.32
N GLY A 166 -17.93 -15.25 26.40
CA GLY A 166 -18.77 -14.51 27.35
C GLY A 166 -18.02 -13.39 28.07
N GLU A 167 -16.75 -13.59 28.44
CA GLU A 167 -15.92 -12.54 29.01
C GLU A 167 -15.71 -11.38 28.02
N HIS A 168 -15.45 -11.70 26.75
CA HIS A 168 -15.34 -10.70 25.70
C HIS A 168 -16.66 -9.96 25.45
N ALA A 169 -17.80 -10.65 25.39
CA ALA A 169 -19.10 -10.01 25.28
C ALA A 169 -19.37 -9.05 26.46
N ALA A 170 -19.12 -9.49 27.69
CA ALA A 170 -19.27 -8.65 28.88
C ALA A 170 -18.31 -7.45 28.88
N ALA A 171 -17.08 -7.62 28.38
CA ALA A 171 -16.13 -6.52 28.22
C ALA A 171 -16.59 -5.49 27.19
N ALA A 172 -17.23 -5.92 26.09
CA ALA A 172 -17.84 -5.02 25.11
C ALA A 172 -18.94 -4.17 25.77
N ILE A 173 -19.86 -4.79 26.50
CA ILE A 173 -20.98 -4.09 27.20
C ILE A 173 -20.44 -3.09 28.22
N ARG A 174 -19.49 -3.51 29.07
CA ARG A 174 -18.84 -2.60 30.03
C ARG A 174 -18.17 -1.43 29.33
N ARG A 175 -17.58 -1.65 28.15
CA ARG A 175 -16.94 -0.58 27.39
C ARG A 175 -17.97 0.41 26.87
N LEU A 176 -19.08 -0.05 26.30
CA LEU A 176 -20.18 0.80 25.82
C LEU A 176 -20.76 1.70 26.94
N ALA A 177 -20.80 1.21 28.18
CA ALA A 177 -21.23 2.00 29.33
C ALA A 177 -20.30 3.18 29.67
N THR A 178 -19.07 3.22 29.15
CA THR A 178 -18.11 4.30 29.47
C THR A 178 -18.32 5.61 28.68
N GLY A 179 -19.16 5.60 27.64
CA GLY A 179 -19.54 6.81 26.90
C GLY A 179 -19.65 6.62 25.39
N HIS A 180 -20.08 7.66 24.67
CA HIS A 180 -20.37 7.59 23.23
C HIS A 180 -19.24 8.16 22.36
N SER A 181 -18.05 7.55 22.46
CA SER A 181 -16.86 7.98 21.70
C SER A 181 -16.40 6.94 20.69
N PHE A 182 -15.62 7.37 19.68
CA PHE A 182 -15.00 6.44 18.73
C PHE A 182 -14.18 5.35 19.45
N ASP A 183 -13.35 5.72 20.42
CA ASP A 183 -12.52 4.77 21.14
C ASP A 183 -13.37 3.78 21.96
N THR A 184 -14.51 4.23 22.51
CA THR A 184 -15.47 3.35 23.20
C THR A 184 -15.98 2.27 22.24
N TYR A 185 -16.57 2.68 21.12
CA TYR A 185 -17.17 1.74 20.17
C TYR A 185 -16.14 0.89 19.45
N TRP A 186 -14.97 1.44 19.13
CA TRP A 186 -13.90 0.67 18.51
C TRP A 186 -13.40 -0.46 19.42
N HIS A 187 -13.22 -0.18 20.72
CA HIS A 187 -12.86 -1.22 21.68
C HIS A 187 -13.99 -2.25 21.86
N ALA A 188 -15.25 -1.81 21.92
CA ALA A 188 -16.40 -2.72 22.01
C ALA A 188 -16.47 -3.63 20.77
N TRP A 189 -16.25 -3.09 19.56
CA TRP A 189 -16.17 -3.84 18.32
C TRP A 189 -15.07 -4.90 18.35
N VAL A 190 -13.86 -4.56 18.84
CA VAL A 190 -12.76 -5.52 18.99
C VAL A 190 -13.16 -6.68 19.90
N HIS A 191 -13.83 -6.40 21.02
CA HIS A 191 -14.33 -7.42 21.92
C HIS A 191 -15.41 -8.29 21.28
N CYS A 192 -16.36 -7.70 20.55
CA CYS A 192 -17.39 -8.45 19.83
C CYS A 192 -16.79 -9.37 18.78
N MET A 193 -15.82 -8.89 17.99
CA MET A 193 -15.13 -9.69 16.98
C MET A 193 -14.42 -10.90 17.60
N ARG A 194 -13.79 -10.73 18.77
CA ARG A 194 -13.16 -11.84 19.51
C ARG A 194 -14.18 -12.83 20.05
N ALA A 195 -15.27 -12.34 20.63
CA ALA A 195 -16.35 -13.18 21.14
C ALA A 195 -17.00 -14.02 20.02
N LEU A 196 -17.16 -13.43 18.83
CA LEU A 196 -17.68 -14.10 17.62
C LEU A 196 -16.63 -14.97 16.90
N GLY A 197 -15.39 -15.04 17.38
CA GLY A 197 -14.30 -15.77 16.73
C GLY A 197 -13.91 -15.23 15.34
N ARG A 198 -14.27 -13.98 15.01
CA ARG A 198 -13.97 -13.36 13.71
C ARG A 198 -12.54 -12.80 13.69
N PRO A 199 -11.79 -12.96 12.59
CA PRO A 199 -10.43 -12.43 12.49
C PRO A 199 -10.44 -10.91 12.49
N ILE A 200 -9.57 -10.30 13.29
CA ILE A 200 -9.33 -8.85 13.30
C ILE A 200 -8.11 -8.58 12.42
N PRO A 201 -8.23 -7.75 11.36
CA PRO A 201 -7.09 -7.39 10.52
C PRO A 201 -5.95 -6.81 11.36
N PRO A 202 -4.69 -7.24 11.18
CA PRO A 202 -3.57 -6.82 12.01
C PRO A 202 -3.31 -5.31 11.93
N GLU A 203 -3.71 -4.65 10.85
CA GLU A 203 -3.60 -3.21 10.65
C GLU A 203 -4.60 -2.42 11.49
N VAL A 204 -5.73 -3.04 11.84
CA VAL A 204 -6.81 -2.51 12.66
C VAL A 204 -6.67 -2.94 14.12
N ALA A 205 -5.95 -4.04 14.38
CA ALA A 205 -5.78 -4.55 15.73
C ALA A 205 -5.11 -3.52 16.66
N PRO A 206 -5.42 -3.52 17.97
CA PRO A 206 -4.74 -2.69 18.94
C PRO A 206 -3.23 -2.93 18.86
N GLN A 207 -2.49 -1.92 18.40
CA GLN A 207 -1.03 -2.01 18.34
C GLN A 207 -0.53 -2.12 19.77
N LYS A 208 0.18 -3.21 20.10
CA LYS A 208 0.90 -3.31 21.37
C LYS A 208 1.83 -2.10 21.43
N ARG A 209 1.62 -1.20 22.40
CA ARG A 209 2.60 -0.16 22.71
C ARG A 209 3.92 -0.88 22.94
N ARG A 210 4.88 -0.75 22.02
CA ARG A 210 6.26 -1.17 22.30
C ARG A 210 6.69 -0.31 23.47
N ALA A 211 6.83 -0.91 24.64
CA ALA A 211 7.50 -0.25 25.75
C ALA A 211 8.88 0.16 25.23
N VAL A 212 9.13 1.47 25.19
CA VAL A 212 10.46 2.01 25.01
C VAL A 212 11.21 1.58 26.27
N GLN A 213 12.12 0.61 26.12
CA GLN A 213 13.16 0.34 27.10
C GLN A 213 14.29 1.34 26.90
#